data_AF-A0A9X2GGN5-F1
#
_entry.id   AF-A0A9X2GGN5-F1
#
_cell.length_a   1.000
_cell.length_b   1.000
_cell.length_c   1.000
_cell.angle_alpha   90.00
_cell.angle_beta   90.00
_cell.angle_gamma   90.00
#
_symmetry.space_group_name_H-M   'P 1'
#
loop_
_entity.id
_entity.type
_entity.pdbx_description
1 polymer ?
#
loop_
_entity_poly.entity_id
_entity_poly.type
_entity_poly.pdbx_seq_one_letter_code
_entity_poly.pdbx_strand_id
1 'polypeptide(L)'
;MGTLVILMCSMFMTALPASAAVTKQFTYTCSGSPFTNTSITVGLSAPDSVTAGQTFDLTVNIPALTLATAPAAATTVQAALALTPTGGTSSDTAAKPGATVTTGQTAVPAGHVTYRITAATGTTAKVSVKPGELKLALASASTTATTCTTTSTETLDVPIGTGGGDTDDAIVTYDCTVPSATGYRAELDVKVVMTTPTNATANADVPITWTGTVQSTGDPLEPPSGLTLTGAKLFATIKASGAGSPATATGGAPLSVTAGSDITTLPSVTIKIKPTTTGTVSLTAGDLAIGTTSTSPVIKCTAATTGLKTYTFSVAGGSASPSPSPSETPTTTRTTTVTVTPPAKSPAPRKSRTPKGSADTGAGGTMGPDGRLFILTGAGLVTAAAIGGLLTRRRSRKG
;
A
#
# COMPACT_ATOMS: atom_id res chain seq x y z
N MET A 1 44.65 -5.85 40.34
CA MET A 1 43.42 -6.65 40.10
C MET A 1 42.31 -5.68 39.74
N GLY A 2 41.93 -5.61 38.47
CA GLY A 2 40.87 -4.72 37.99
C GLY A 2 40.14 -5.41 36.85
N THR A 3 38.87 -5.73 37.08
CA THR A 3 38.04 -6.49 36.14
C THR A 3 37.28 -5.51 35.27
N LEU A 4 37.66 -5.43 33.99
CA LEU A 4 36.98 -4.66 32.96
C LEU A 4 35.78 -5.45 32.45
N VAL A 5 34.56 -4.98 32.76
CA VAL A 5 33.31 -5.56 32.25
C VAL A 5 32.97 -4.87 30.93
N ILE A 6 33.18 -5.57 29.81
CA ILE A 6 32.79 -5.12 28.48
C ILE A 6 31.31 -5.46 28.27
N LEU A 7 30.47 -4.44 28.31
CA LEU A 7 29.05 -4.54 27.99
C LEU A 7 28.89 -4.57 26.46
N MET A 8 28.83 -5.76 25.86
CA MET A 8 28.49 -5.90 24.44
C MET A 8 27.01 -5.55 24.24
N CYS A 9 26.77 -4.38 23.64
CA CYS A 9 25.45 -3.93 23.22
C CYS A 9 25.03 -4.72 21.97
N SER A 10 24.29 -5.81 22.13
CA SER A 10 23.71 -6.57 21.03
C SER A 10 22.59 -5.75 20.37
N MET A 11 22.91 -5.07 19.27
CA MET A 11 21.89 -4.51 18.39
C MET A 11 21.12 -5.67 17.74
N PHE A 12 19.91 -5.93 18.23
CA PHE A 12 18.94 -6.75 17.52
C PHE A 12 18.46 -5.98 16.29
N MET A 13 19.12 -6.19 15.15
CA MET A 13 18.56 -5.85 13.84
C MET A 13 17.32 -6.74 13.65
N THR A 14 16.13 -6.18 13.82
CA THR A 14 14.89 -6.87 13.44
C THR A 14 14.94 -7.07 11.92
N ALA A 15 15.05 -8.31 11.47
CA ALA A 15 14.99 -8.65 10.06
C ALA A 15 13.71 -8.04 9.47
N LEU A 16 13.88 -7.20 8.45
CA LEU A 16 12.74 -6.70 7.69
C LEU A 16 11.96 -7.91 7.12
N PRO A 17 10.62 -7.85 7.09
CA PRO A 17 9.84 -8.92 6.50
C PRO A 17 10.33 -9.17 5.08
N ALA A 18 10.67 -10.41 4.76
CA ALA A 18 11.05 -10.80 3.42
C ALA A 18 9.85 -10.52 2.50
N SER A 19 9.97 -9.53 1.62
CA SER A 19 9.00 -9.29 0.57
C SER A 19 8.83 -10.57 -0.25
N ALA A 20 7.59 -10.88 -0.64
CA ALA A 20 7.33 -12.01 -1.51
C ALA A 20 8.14 -11.82 -2.82
N ALA A 21 8.75 -12.89 -3.31
CA ALA A 21 9.56 -12.85 -4.52
C ALA A 21 8.83 -13.58 -5.65
N VAL A 22 8.81 -13.00 -6.85
CA VAL A 22 8.39 -13.72 -8.06
C VAL A 22 9.53 -14.64 -8.45
N THR A 23 9.25 -15.94 -8.45
CA THR A 23 10.24 -16.97 -8.80
C THR A 23 9.82 -17.77 -10.02
N LYS A 24 10.79 -18.13 -10.87
CA LYS A 24 10.55 -19.00 -12.03
C LYS A 24 11.75 -19.88 -12.33
N GLN A 25 11.53 -21.11 -12.78
CA GLN A 25 12.59 -22.06 -13.09
C GLN A 25 12.75 -22.25 -14.59
N PHE A 26 14.00 -22.38 -15.05
CA PHE A 26 14.36 -22.58 -16.44
C PHE A 26 15.28 -23.78 -16.56
N THR A 27 14.96 -24.69 -17.47
CA THR A 27 15.81 -25.84 -17.78
C THR A 27 16.83 -25.47 -18.85
N TYR A 28 18.06 -25.90 -18.64
CA TYR A 28 19.20 -25.66 -19.51
C TYR A 28 19.82 -26.97 -19.96
N THR A 29 20.33 -26.98 -21.19
CA THR A 29 21.21 -28.03 -21.73
C THR A 29 22.62 -27.47 -21.81
N CYS A 30 23.57 -28.18 -21.22
CA CYS A 30 24.93 -27.72 -21.01
C CYS A 30 25.93 -28.54 -21.82
N SER A 31 26.97 -27.87 -22.30
CA SER A 31 28.08 -28.47 -23.05
C SER A 31 29.39 -27.75 -22.74
N GLY A 32 30.52 -28.44 -22.90
CA GLY A 32 31.85 -27.90 -22.63
C GLY A 32 32.44 -28.38 -21.30
N SER A 33 33.40 -27.64 -20.78
CA SER A 33 34.13 -27.92 -19.54
C SER A 33 34.29 -26.61 -18.76
N PRO A 34 34.45 -26.61 -17.43
CA PRO A 34 34.92 -27.70 -16.59
C PRO A 34 33.81 -28.55 -15.92
N PHE A 35 32.53 -28.25 -16.14
CA PHE A 35 31.43 -28.96 -15.48
C PHE A 35 30.94 -30.15 -16.30
N THR A 36 30.58 -31.25 -15.65
CA THR A 36 30.10 -32.49 -16.31
C THR A 36 28.58 -32.53 -16.45
N ASN A 37 27.86 -31.59 -15.84
CA ASN A 37 26.40 -31.50 -15.93
C ASN A 37 25.99 -31.25 -17.39
N THR A 38 25.17 -32.15 -17.95
CA THR A 38 24.59 -31.99 -19.30
C THR A 38 23.24 -31.29 -19.28
N SER A 39 22.57 -31.23 -18.13
CA SER A 39 21.37 -30.44 -17.90
C SER A 39 21.30 -29.93 -16.47
N ILE A 40 20.79 -28.70 -16.30
CA ILE A 40 20.57 -28.05 -14.99
C ILE A 40 19.25 -27.27 -15.00
N THR A 41 18.64 -27.12 -13.82
CA THR A 41 17.47 -26.25 -13.61
C THR A 41 17.91 -25.02 -12.81
N VAL A 42 17.75 -23.84 -13.41
CA VAL A 42 18.17 -22.55 -12.84
C VAL A 42 16.94 -21.78 -12.43
N GLY A 43 16.91 -21.30 -11.18
CA GLY A 43 15.80 -20.50 -10.65
C GLY A 43 16.09 -19.01 -10.73
N LEU A 44 15.25 -18.23 -11.38
CA LEU A 44 15.27 -16.77 -11.31
C LEU A 44 14.32 -16.29 -10.22
N SER A 45 14.74 -15.27 -9.45
CA SER A 45 13.94 -14.64 -8.40
C SER A 45 14.11 -13.13 -8.46
N ALA A 46 13.00 -12.40 -8.42
CA ALA A 46 12.98 -10.94 -8.36
C ALA A 46 11.96 -10.48 -7.29
N PRO A 47 11.93 -9.19 -6.92
CA PRO A 47 10.86 -8.65 -6.08
C PRO A 47 9.46 -8.91 -6.67
N ASP A 48 8.44 -8.86 -5.83
CA ASP A 48 7.03 -8.92 -6.22
C ASP A 48 6.60 -7.81 -7.17
N SER A 49 7.18 -6.61 -7.04
CA SER A 49 6.95 -5.48 -7.92
C SER A 49 8.11 -4.49 -7.94
N VAL A 50 8.15 -3.62 -8.96
CA VAL A 50 9.20 -2.60 -9.16
C VAL A 50 8.62 -1.27 -9.66
N THR A 51 9.05 -0.13 -9.16
CA THR A 51 8.61 1.18 -9.69
C THR A 51 9.30 1.51 -11.02
N ALA A 52 8.62 2.14 -11.97
CA ALA A 52 9.25 2.61 -13.21
C ALA A 52 10.46 3.52 -12.93
N GLY A 53 11.59 3.26 -13.58
CA GLY A 53 12.86 3.97 -13.32
C GLY A 53 13.69 3.39 -12.16
N GLN A 54 13.14 2.47 -11.36
CA GLN A 54 13.87 1.84 -10.25
C GLN A 54 14.75 0.69 -10.75
N THR A 55 15.91 0.53 -10.11
CA THR A 55 16.76 -0.66 -10.24
C THR A 55 16.41 -1.69 -9.18
N PHE A 56 16.29 -2.95 -9.59
CA PHE A 56 16.10 -4.09 -8.71
C PHE A 56 17.15 -5.19 -8.97
N ASP A 57 17.32 -6.04 -7.97
CA ASP A 57 18.23 -7.18 -8.00
C ASP A 57 17.49 -8.43 -8.47
N LEU A 58 17.94 -9.01 -9.58
CA LEU A 58 17.54 -10.33 -10.07
C LEU A 58 18.51 -11.38 -9.52
N THR A 59 18.02 -12.28 -8.69
CA THR A 59 18.80 -13.40 -8.15
C THR A 59 18.67 -14.63 -9.06
N VAL A 60 19.81 -15.18 -9.46
CA VAL A 60 19.92 -16.39 -10.28
C VAL A 60 20.45 -17.52 -9.40
N ASN A 61 19.58 -18.47 -9.07
CA ASN A 61 19.89 -19.64 -8.28
C ASN A 61 20.46 -20.75 -9.16
N ILE A 62 21.73 -21.08 -8.92
CA ILE A 62 22.48 -22.11 -9.62
C ILE A 62 22.45 -23.38 -8.77
N PRO A 63 22.00 -24.52 -9.30
CA PRO A 63 21.96 -25.77 -8.54
C PRO A 63 23.37 -26.26 -8.23
N ALA A 64 23.49 -27.31 -7.43
CA ALA A 64 24.77 -27.99 -7.22
C ALA A 64 25.33 -28.50 -8.56
N LEU A 65 26.64 -28.34 -8.76
CA LEU A 65 27.34 -28.73 -10.00
C LEU A 65 28.39 -29.80 -9.69
N THR A 66 28.90 -30.44 -10.73
CA THR A 66 30.00 -31.41 -10.65
C THR A 66 31.09 -31.03 -11.64
N LEU A 67 32.33 -30.93 -11.16
CA LEU A 67 33.51 -30.68 -11.99
C LEU A 67 34.04 -31.98 -12.57
N ALA A 68 34.55 -31.90 -13.81
CA ALA A 68 35.27 -33.00 -14.45
C ALA A 68 36.61 -33.30 -13.77
N THR A 69 37.27 -32.25 -13.25
CA THR A 69 38.57 -32.33 -12.57
C THR A 69 38.54 -31.45 -11.34
N ALA A 70 39.01 -31.97 -10.20
CA ALA A 70 39.12 -31.20 -8.98
C ALA A 70 40.17 -30.07 -9.13
N PRO A 71 39.90 -28.86 -8.61
CA PRO A 71 40.85 -27.76 -8.74
C PRO A 71 42.03 -27.95 -7.77
N ALA A 72 43.23 -27.59 -8.22
CA ALA A 72 44.46 -27.67 -7.43
C ALA A 72 44.54 -26.61 -6.30
N ALA A 73 43.72 -25.55 -6.39
CA ALA A 73 43.57 -24.51 -5.38
C ALA A 73 42.09 -24.15 -5.22
N ALA A 74 41.72 -23.60 -4.06
CA ALA A 74 40.36 -23.11 -3.84
C ALA A 74 40.01 -22.02 -4.86
N THR A 75 38.80 -22.06 -5.38
CA THR A 75 38.35 -21.18 -6.47
C THR A 75 36.86 -20.87 -6.33
N THR A 76 36.32 -20.02 -7.20
CA THR A 76 34.88 -19.72 -7.25
C THR A 76 34.33 -20.05 -8.62
N VAL A 77 33.06 -20.46 -8.67
CA VAL A 77 32.31 -20.51 -9.92
C VAL A 77 32.04 -19.08 -10.37
N GLN A 78 32.27 -18.81 -11.65
CA GLN A 78 31.91 -17.57 -12.32
C GLN A 78 30.72 -17.85 -13.23
N ALA A 79 29.63 -17.11 -13.05
CA ALA A 79 28.42 -17.25 -13.86
C ALA A 79 28.17 -15.97 -14.66
N ALA A 80 27.99 -16.11 -15.97
CA ALA A 80 27.57 -15.03 -16.85
C ALA A 80 26.28 -15.44 -17.57
N LEU A 81 25.17 -14.79 -17.23
CA LEU A 81 23.86 -15.02 -17.84
C LEU A 81 23.53 -13.88 -18.81
N ALA A 82 23.28 -14.23 -20.07
CA ALA A 82 22.70 -13.30 -21.02
C ALA A 82 21.23 -13.03 -20.63
N LEU A 83 20.88 -11.76 -20.46
CA LEU A 83 19.53 -11.33 -20.09
C LEU A 83 18.97 -10.40 -21.17
N THR A 84 17.72 -10.61 -21.55
CA THR A 84 17.00 -9.72 -22.48
C THR A 84 15.74 -9.17 -21.80
N PRO A 85 15.88 -8.11 -20.97
CA PRO A 85 14.72 -7.47 -20.35
C PRO A 85 13.91 -6.69 -21.41
N THR A 86 12.59 -6.80 -21.32
CA THR A 86 11.61 -5.98 -22.03
C THR A 86 10.93 -5.07 -21.00
N GLY A 87 10.84 -3.76 -21.27
CA GLY A 87 10.40 -2.77 -20.27
C GLY A 87 11.50 -2.36 -19.28
N GLY A 88 12.77 -2.67 -19.57
CA GLY A 88 13.91 -2.30 -18.74
C GLY A 88 15.24 -2.54 -19.43
N THR A 89 16.34 -2.28 -18.73
CA THR A 89 17.70 -2.54 -19.18
C THR A 89 18.46 -3.35 -18.13
N SER A 90 19.34 -4.24 -18.58
CA SER A 90 20.34 -4.85 -17.70
C SER A 90 21.64 -4.08 -17.86
N SER A 91 22.16 -3.53 -16.77
CA SER A 91 23.46 -2.84 -16.77
C SER A 91 24.63 -3.81 -16.52
N ASP A 92 24.33 -5.07 -16.24
CA ASP A 92 25.29 -6.01 -15.67
C ASP A 92 25.25 -7.33 -16.43
N THR A 93 26.17 -7.48 -17.38
CA THR A 93 26.32 -8.70 -18.19
C THR A 93 27.64 -9.41 -17.93
N ALA A 94 28.44 -8.88 -16.99
CA ALA A 94 29.72 -9.46 -16.63
C ALA A 94 29.56 -10.75 -15.83
N ALA A 95 30.59 -11.59 -15.85
CA ALA A 95 30.65 -12.78 -15.01
C ALA A 95 30.62 -12.38 -13.52
N LYS A 96 29.83 -13.13 -12.73
CA LYS A 96 29.62 -12.91 -11.30
C LYS A 96 30.17 -14.09 -10.49
N PRO A 97 30.83 -13.81 -9.34
CA PRO A 97 31.27 -14.86 -8.44
C PRO A 97 30.06 -15.52 -7.77
N GLY A 98 30.00 -16.85 -7.82
CA GLY A 98 29.01 -17.69 -7.18
C GLY A 98 29.62 -18.57 -6.09
N ALA A 99 29.24 -19.85 -6.09
CA ALA A 99 29.69 -20.83 -5.09
C ALA A 99 31.22 -20.98 -5.04
N THR A 100 31.74 -21.18 -3.84
CA THR A 100 33.15 -21.52 -3.61
C THR A 100 33.38 -23.02 -3.78
N VAL A 101 34.52 -23.38 -4.36
CA VAL A 101 34.98 -24.76 -4.53
C VAL A 101 36.29 -24.90 -3.77
N THR A 102 36.35 -25.88 -2.86
CA THR A 102 37.57 -26.15 -2.10
C THR A 102 38.54 -27.01 -2.90
N THR A 103 39.83 -26.90 -2.58
CA THR A 103 40.89 -27.69 -3.22
C THR A 103 40.56 -29.19 -3.16
N GLY A 104 40.73 -29.89 -4.28
CA GLY A 104 40.55 -31.35 -4.34
C GLY A 104 39.09 -31.83 -4.37
N GLN A 105 38.09 -30.95 -4.37
CA GLN A 105 36.68 -31.32 -4.49
C GLN A 105 36.16 -31.18 -5.92
N THR A 106 35.38 -32.16 -6.36
CA THR A 106 34.63 -32.10 -7.63
C THR A 106 33.17 -31.68 -7.42
N ALA A 107 32.63 -31.83 -6.21
CA ALA A 107 31.31 -31.34 -5.87
C ALA A 107 31.33 -29.83 -5.66
N VAL A 108 30.42 -29.14 -6.33
CA VAL A 108 30.23 -27.70 -6.18
C VAL A 108 28.86 -27.49 -5.52
N PRO A 109 28.79 -26.83 -4.35
CA PRO A 109 27.52 -26.59 -3.68
C PRO A 109 26.63 -25.65 -4.52
N ALA A 110 25.32 -25.72 -4.31
CA ALA A 110 24.40 -24.76 -4.89
C ALA A 110 24.75 -23.33 -4.43
N GLY A 111 24.51 -22.36 -5.29
CA GLY A 111 24.81 -20.95 -5.03
C GLY A 111 23.88 -20.02 -5.78
N HIS A 112 24.13 -18.71 -5.68
CA HIS A 112 23.41 -17.73 -6.45
C HIS A 112 24.33 -16.62 -6.92
N VAL A 113 23.90 -15.91 -7.96
CA VAL A 113 24.50 -14.65 -8.41
C VAL A 113 23.41 -13.61 -8.61
N THR A 114 23.76 -12.33 -8.50
CA THR A 114 22.81 -11.23 -8.61
C THR A 114 23.14 -10.35 -9.80
N TYR A 115 22.13 -10.00 -10.58
CA TYR A 115 22.19 -9.04 -11.68
C TYR A 115 21.29 -7.85 -11.40
N ARG A 116 21.68 -6.67 -11.86
CA ARG A 116 20.88 -5.45 -11.72
C ARG A 116 20.08 -5.18 -12.98
N ILE A 117 18.78 -5.03 -12.80
CA ILE A 117 17.84 -4.64 -13.86
C ILE A 117 17.20 -3.32 -13.48
N THR A 118 17.22 -2.36 -14.40
CA THR A 118 16.55 -1.08 -14.25
C THR A 118 15.27 -1.08 -15.08
N ALA A 119 14.12 -0.89 -14.42
CA ALA A 119 12.85 -0.68 -15.11
C ALA A 119 12.91 0.62 -15.92
N ALA A 120 12.52 0.60 -17.19
CA ALA A 120 12.56 1.80 -18.02
C ALA A 120 11.54 2.82 -17.50
N THR A 121 11.91 4.10 -17.52
CA THR A 121 11.01 5.21 -17.21
C THR A 121 9.82 5.17 -18.17
N GLY A 122 8.60 5.22 -17.64
CA GLY A 122 7.36 5.12 -18.44
C GLY A 122 6.86 3.70 -18.70
N THR A 123 7.54 2.65 -18.23
CA THR A 123 6.97 1.29 -18.25
C THR A 123 5.80 1.24 -17.26
N THR A 124 4.61 0.86 -17.72
CA THR A 124 3.39 0.91 -16.91
C THR A 124 2.84 -0.46 -16.50
N ALA A 125 3.26 -1.54 -17.19
CA ALA A 125 2.71 -2.87 -16.95
C ALA A 125 3.67 -3.77 -16.17
N LYS A 126 4.81 -4.12 -16.78
CA LYS A 126 5.77 -5.07 -16.21
C LYS A 126 7.13 -4.97 -16.88
N VAL A 127 8.16 -5.45 -16.19
CA VAL A 127 9.46 -5.79 -16.75
C VAL A 127 9.49 -7.30 -16.98
N SER A 128 9.59 -7.73 -18.24
CA SER A 128 9.69 -9.15 -18.59
C SER A 128 11.15 -9.52 -18.86
N VAL A 129 11.71 -10.43 -18.08
CA VAL A 129 13.09 -10.87 -18.21
C VAL A 129 13.13 -12.23 -18.89
N LYS A 130 13.67 -12.27 -20.12
CA LYS A 130 13.97 -13.52 -20.81
C LYS A 130 15.42 -13.92 -20.53
N PRO A 131 15.67 -15.10 -19.95
CA PRO A 131 17.04 -15.60 -19.82
C PRO A 131 17.52 -16.19 -21.15
N GLY A 132 18.78 -15.93 -21.49
CA GLY A 132 19.48 -16.47 -22.65
C GLY A 132 20.53 -17.50 -22.24
N GLU A 133 21.67 -17.46 -22.94
CA GLU A 133 22.83 -18.32 -22.67
C GLU A 133 23.43 -18.07 -21.27
N LEU A 134 23.72 -19.15 -20.56
CA LEU A 134 24.42 -19.15 -19.27
C LEU A 134 25.82 -19.76 -19.47
N LYS A 135 26.86 -18.99 -19.19
CA LYS A 135 28.25 -19.48 -19.15
C LYS A 135 28.70 -19.69 -17.72
N LEU A 136 29.22 -20.88 -17.44
CA LEU A 136 29.79 -21.26 -16.14
C LEU A 136 31.27 -21.56 -16.32
N ALA A 137 32.13 -20.89 -15.54
CA ALA A 137 33.57 -21.11 -15.54
C ALA A 137 34.10 -21.17 -14.10
N LEU A 138 35.37 -21.54 -13.93
CA LEU A 138 36.09 -21.33 -12.67
C LEU A 138 36.86 -20.01 -12.77
N ALA A 139 36.91 -19.23 -11.69
CA ALA A 139 37.65 -17.97 -11.66
C ALA A 139 39.14 -18.15 -12.03
N SER A 140 39.72 -19.28 -11.65
CA SER A 140 41.11 -19.67 -11.95
C SER A 140 41.33 -20.16 -13.39
N ALA A 141 40.27 -20.38 -14.17
CA ALA A 141 40.33 -20.93 -15.54
C ALA A 141 39.21 -20.34 -16.41
N SER A 142 39.15 -19.01 -16.51
CA SER A 142 38.04 -18.29 -17.16
C SER A 142 37.92 -18.52 -18.67
N THR A 143 38.95 -19.07 -19.32
CA THR A 143 38.94 -19.41 -20.75
C THR A 143 38.23 -20.72 -21.06
N THR A 144 38.08 -21.61 -20.07
CA THR A 144 37.28 -22.84 -20.17
C THR A 144 35.93 -22.58 -19.53
N ALA A 145 34.87 -22.60 -20.34
CA ALA A 145 33.51 -22.38 -19.89
C ALA A 145 32.58 -23.49 -20.37
N THR A 146 31.69 -23.91 -19.47
CA THR A 146 30.53 -24.73 -19.81
C THR A 146 29.43 -23.78 -20.24
N THR A 147 28.99 -23.94 -21.48
CA THR A 147 27.92 -23.14 -22.07
C THR A 147 26.62 -23.91 -21.95
N CYS A 148 25.65 -23.28 -21.29
CA CYS A 148 24.32 -23.79 -21.06
C CYS A 148 23.31 -22.95 -21.86
N THR A 149 22.49 -23.58 -22.68
CA THR A 149 21.42 -22.93 -23.44
C THR A 149 20.06 -23.40 -22.97
N THR A 150 19.06 -22.52 -23.01
CA THR A 150 17.67 -22.84 -22.72
C THR A 150 16.83 -22.70 -23.98
N THR A 151 15.90 -23.61 -24.21
CA THR A 151 14.90 -23.53 -25.30
C THR A 151 13.60 -22.89 -24.83
N SER A 152 13.50 -22.52 -23.55
CA SER A 152 12.30 -21.90 -23.00
C SER A 152 12.06 -20.55 -23.65
N THR A 153 10.81 -20.31 -24.06
CA THR A 153 10.33 -19.01 -24.54
C THR A 153 9.73 -18.18 -23.42
N GLU A 154 9.64 -18.75 -22.22
CA GLU A 154 9.02 -18.11 -21.08
C GLU A 154 9.84 -16.94 -20.55
N THR A 155 9.17 -15.99 -19.90
CA THR A 155 9.78 -14.85 -19.21
C THR A 155 9.49 -14.91 -17.71
N LEU A 156 10.39 -14.34 -16.91
CA LEU A 156 10.09 -13.92 -15.56
C LEU A 156 9.50 -12.51 -15.63
N ASP A 157 8.24 -12.38 -15.26
CA ASP A 157 7.53 -11.10 -15.31
C ASP A 157 7.52 -10.46 -13.93
N VAL A 158 8.08 -9.26 -13.82
CA VAL A 158 8.05 -8.45 -12.60
C VAL A 158 7.09 -7.29 -12.86
N PRO A 159 5.90 -7.25 -12.22
CA PRO A 159 4.95 -6.18 -12.45
C PRO A 159 5.54 -4.84 -12.03
N ILE A 160 5.18 -3.78 -12.76
CA ILE A 160 5.52 -2.43 -12.31
C ILE A 160 4.62 -2.13 -11.12
N GLY A 161 5.23 -2.08 -9.94
CA GLY A 161 4.57 -1.65 -8.72
C GLY A 161 4.12 -0.22 -8.94
N THR A 162 2.84 0.03 -8.77
CA THR A 162 2.22 1.35 -8.88
C THR A 162 2.61 2.27 -7.70
N GLY A 163 3.53 1.81 -6.84
CA GLY A 163 4.12 2.54 -5.75
C GLY A 163 5.03 3.67 -6.23
N GLY A 164 4.47 4.88 -6.28
CA GLY A 164 5.19 6.13 -6.01
C GLY A 164 6.21 6.57 -7.06
N GLY A 165 5.73 7.06 -8.21
CA GLY A 165 6.57 7.69 -9.24
C GLY A 165 5.81 8.76 -10.04
N ASP A 166 5.51 9.88 -9.38
CA ASP A 166 5.38 11.26 -9.90
C ASP A 166 4.68 11.59 -11.24
N THR A 167 3.88 10.69 -11.84
CA THR A 167 2.97 11.06 -12.94
C THR A 167 1.53 10.63 -12.63
N ASP A 168 0.99 11.39 -11.66
CA ASP A 168 -0.41 11.75 -11.42
C ASP A 168 -1.48 10.74 -11.01
N ASP A 169 -1.31 9.43 -11.17
CA ASP A 169 -2.40 8.49 -10.86
C ASP A 169 -2.03 7.45 -9.80
N ALA A 170 -2.72 7.49 -8.64
CA ALA A 170 -2.48 6.54 -7.54
C ALA A 170 -3.31 5.30 -7.70
N ILE A 171 -2.72 4.21 -8.20
CA ILE A 171 -3.36 2.90 -8.15
C ILE A 171 -3.18 2.33 -6.75
N VAL A 172 -4.28 1.90 -6.15
CA VAL A 172 -4.35 1.29 -4.83
C VAL A 172 -4.88 -0.13 -5.02
N THR A 173 -4.14 -1.11 -4.53
CA THR A 173 -4.56 -2.51 -4.51
C THR A 173 -5.46 -2.78 -3.30
N TYR A 174 -6.57 -3.46 -3.55
CA TYR A 174 -7.58 -3.82 -2.56
C TYR A 174 -7.78 -5.33 -2.52
N ASP A 175 -7.86 -5.89 -1.32
CA ASP A 175 -8.28 -7.27 -1.11
C ASP A 175 -9.80 -7.30 -0.84
N CYS A 176 -10.56 -7.74 -1.83
CA CYS A 176 -12.03 -7.79 -1.79
C CYS A 176 -12.54 -9.18 -1.39
N THR A 177 -13.48 -9.21 -0.44
CA THR A 177 -14.13 -10.42 0.06
C THR A 177 -15.64 -10.24 0.15
N VAL A 178 -16.39 -11.32 0.00
CA VAL A 178 -17.86 -11.35 0.15
C VAL A 178 -18.20 -12.21 1.37
N PRO A 179 -18.63 -11.61 2.50
CA PRO A 179 -18.87 -12.36 3.73
C PRO A 179 -19.90 -13.50 3.58
N SER A 180 -20.85 -13.37 2.67
CA SER A 180 -21.90 -14.37 2.41
C SER A 180 -21.49 -15.47 1.41
N ALA A 181 -20.33 -15.36 0.77
CA ALA A 181 -19.85 -16.31 -0.23
C ALA A 181 -18.51 -16.91 0.20
N THR A 182 -18.52 -18.19 0.57
CA THR A 182 -17.30 -18.91 0.95
C THR A 182 -16.33 -19.00 -0.21
N GLY A 183 -15.10 -18.53 0.01
CA GLY A 183 -14.00 -18.64 -0.96
C GLY A 183 -13.93 -17.52 -1.99
N TYR A 184 -14.84 -16.55 -1.97
CA TYR A 184 -14.72 -15.38 -2.84
C TYR A 184 -13.64 -14.43 -2.33
N ARG A 185 -12.61 -14.23 -3.17
CA ARG A 185 -11.55 -13.25 -2.98
C ARG A 185 -11.16 -12.70 -4.34
N ALA A 186 -11.00 -11.38 -4.44
CA ALA A 186 -10.52 -10.70 -5.63
C ALA A 186 -9.48 -9.64 -5.24
N GLU A 187 -8.35 -9.61 -5.94
CA GLU A 187 -7.33 -8.58 -5.77
C GLU A 187 -7.54 -7.46 -6.78
N LEU A 188 -8.14 -6.37 -6.33
CA LEU A 188 -8.60 -5.28 -7.18
C LEU A 188 -7.63 -4.10 -7.20
N ASP A 189 -7.18 -3.70 -8.38
CA ASP A 189 -6.44 -2.46 -8.57
C ASP A 189 -7.39 -1.30 -8.91
N VAL A 190 -7.42 -0.26 -8.07
CA VAL A 190 -8.23 0.94 -8.33
C VAL A 190 -7.34 2.15 -8.40
N LYS A 191 -7.37 2.85 -9.53
CA LYS A 191 -6.83 4.21 -9.65
C LYS A 191 -7.70 5.16 -8.84
N VAL A 192 -7.20 5.59 -7.70
CA VAL A 192 -7.83 6.55 -6.79
C VAL A 192 -7.36 7.95 -7.11
N VAL A 193 -8.29 8.89 -7.23
CA VAL A 193 -8.02 10.32 -7.30
C VAL A 193 -8.86 11.03 -6.23
N MET A 194 -8.20 11.87 -5.43
CA MET A 194 -8.88 12.73 -4.47
C MET A 194 -8.69 14.19 -4.84
N THR A 195 -9.79 14.94 -4.94
CA THR A 195 -9.76 16.39 -5.09
C THR A 195 -9.98 17.03 -3.72
N THR A 196 -8.96 17.72 -3.23
CA THR A 196 -8.98 18.48 -1.98
C THR A 196 -9.45 19.93 -2.23
N PRO A 197 -10.14 20.59 -1.28
CA PRO A 197 -10.48 22.00 -1.44
C PRO A 197 -9.24 22.88 -1.37
N THR A 198 -9.35 24.09 -1.92
CA THR A 198 -8.34 25.14 -1.79
C THR A 198 -8.54 26.03 -0.56
N ASN A 199 -9.74 26.04 0.03
CA ASN A 199 -10.14 26.97 1.09
C ASN A 199 -10.77 26.25 2.30
N ALA A 200 -10.00 25.43 3.01
CA ALA A 200 -10.48 24.82 4.24
C ALA A 200 -10.33 25.77 5.44
N THR A 201 -11.33 25.78 6.33
CA THR A 201 -11.30 26.55 7.59
C THR A 201 -11.50 25.61 8.77
N ALA A 202 -10.83 25.89 9.88
CA ALA A 202 -10.99 25.09 11.08
C ALA A 202 -12.46 25.14 11.57
N ASN A 203 -12.96 23.99 12.02
CA ASN A 203 -14.33 23.78 12.49
C ASN A 203 -15.43 23.91 11.42
N ALA A 204 -15.08 23.85 10.13
CA ALA A 204 -16.02 23.76 9.02
C ALA A 204 -15.97 22.40 8.33
N ASP A 205 -17.08 21.99 7.72
CA ASP A 205 -17.12 20.80 6.87
C ASP A 205 -16.31 21.07 5.59
N VAL A 206 -15.35 20.18 5.33
CA VAL A 206 -14.49 20.18 4.15
C VAL A 206 -14.92 19.01 3.25
N PRO A 207 -15.44 19.29 2.05
CA PRO A 207 -15.76 18.24 1.09
C PRO A 207 -14.51 17.79 0.35
N ILE A 208 -14.27 16.47 0.33
CA ILE A 208 -13.27 15.78 -0.47
C ILE A 208 -14.01 14.98 -1.53
N THR A 209 -13.69 15.20 -2.80
CA THR A 209 -14.23 14.36 -3.89
C THR A 209 -13.29 13.19 -4.11
N TRP A 210 -13.79 11.98 -3.89
CA TRP A 210 -13.08 10.74 -4.17
C TRP A 210 -13.61 10.15 -5.48
N THR A 211 -12.71 9.77 -6.39
CA THR A 211 -13.04 9.00 -7.59
C THR A 211 -12.15 7.77 -7.68
N GLY A 212 -12.72 6.69 -8.21
CA GLY A 212 -12.02 5.43 -8.43
C GLY A 212 -12.26 4.91 -9.85
N THR A 213 -11.21 4.43 -10.49
CA THR A 213 -11.32 3.70 -11.77
C THR A 213 -10.67 2.33 -11.61
N VAL A 214 -11.46 1.27 -11.79
CA VAL A 214 -10.94 -0.11 -11.77
C VAL A 214 -9.95 -0.27 -12.93
N GLN A 215 -8.76 -0.78 -12.62
CA GLN A 215 -7.71 -1.04 -13.60
C GLN A 215 -7.78 -2.49 -14.07
N SER A 216 -7.31 -2.75 -15.29
CA SER A 216 -7.25 -4.10 -15.86
C SER A 216 -6.02 -4.90 -15.42
N THR A 217 -5.21 -4.36 -14.50
CA THR A 217 -3.99 -5.01 -14.00
C THR A 217 -4.26 -6.00 -12.87
N GLY A 218 -5.32 -5.78 -12.09
CA GLY A 218 -5.80 -6.69 -11.05
C GLY A 218 -6.88 -7.65 -11.54
N ASP A 219 -7.44 -8.42 -10.61
CA ASP A 219 -8.62 -9.26 -10.84
C ASP A 219 -9.84 -8.38 -11.17
N PRO A 220 -10.72 -8.83 -12.08
CA PRO A 220 -11.99 -8.15 -12.29
C PRO A 220 -12.83 -8.20 -11.00
N LEU A 221 -13.41 -7.06 -10.63
CA LEU A 221 -14.39 -7.02 -9.55
C LEU A 221 -15.74 -7.52 -10.10
N GLU A 222 -15.92 -8.83 -10.09
CA GLU A 222 -17.16 -9.50 -10.51
C GLU A 222 -17.90 -10.02 -9.27
N PRO A 223 -19.03 -9.39 -8.86
CA PRO A 223 -19.80 -9.88 -7.73
C PRO A 223 -20.39 -11.27 -8.04
N PRO A 224 -20.29 -12.27 -7.13
CA PRO A 224 -20.87 -13.59 -7.34
C PRO A 224 -22.33 -13.57 -7.80
N SER A 225 -22.69 -14.48 -8.70
CA SER A 225 -24.07 -14.70 -9.10
C SER A 225 -24.94 -15.05 -7.88
N GLY A 226 -26.15 -14.48 -7.81
CA GLY A 226 -27.07 -14.66 -6.68
C GLY A 226 -26.93 -13.63 -5.55
N LEU A 227 -25.95 -12.72 -5.58
CA LEU A 227 -25.91 -11.59 -4.66
C LEU A 227 -27.01 -10.57 -4.95
N THR A 228 -27.71 -10.14 -3.89
CA THR A 228 -28.71 -9.06 -4.00
C THR A 228 -28.00 -7.70 -3.86
N LEU A 229 -27.86 -6.99 -4.98
CA LEU A 229 -27.23 -5.67 -5.05
C LEU A 229 -28.24 -4.53 -5.29
N THR A 230 -29.53 -4.78 -5.10
CA THR A 230 -30.57 -3.77 -5.24
C THR A 230 -30.34 -2.62 -4.27
N GLY A 231 -30.19 -1.40 -4.80
CA GLY A 231 -29.91 -0.20 -3.99
C GLY A 231 -28.48 -0.15 -3.43
N ALA A 232 -27.56 -0.91 -4.02
CA ALA A 232 -26.15 -0.86 -3.64
C ALA A 232 -25.56 0.56 -3.77
N LYS A 233 -24.68 0.86 -2.84
CA LYS A 233 -23.86 2.06 -2.81
C LYS A 233 -22.40 1.64 -2.71
N LEU A 234 -21.53 2.44 -3.30
CA LEU A 234 -20.12 2.42 -3.00
C LEU A 234 -19.87 3.33 -1.80
N PHE A 235 -19.24 2.81 -0.78
CA PHE A 235 -18.73 3.55 0.36
C PHE A 235 -17.21 3.60 0.27
N ALA A 236 -16.67 4.81 0.11
CA ALA A 236 -15.23 5.03 0.10
C ALA A 236 -14.79 5.63 1.43
N THR A 237 -13.80 5.01 2.06
CA THR A 237 -13.17 5.52 3.28
C THR A 237 -11.85 6.19 2.94
N ILE A 238 -11.55 7.30 3.61
CA ILE A 238 -10.23 7.94 3.58
C ILE A 238 -9.66 7.94 4.99
N LYS A 239 -8.34 7.83 5.09
CA LYS A 239 -7.59 8.05 6.33
C LYS A 239 -7.06 9.48 6.30
N ALA A 240 -7.26 10.22 7.37
CA ALA A 240 -6.80 11.60 7.48
C ALA A 240 -5.93 11.79 8.72
N SER A 241 -4.93 12.66 8.62
CA SER A 241 -4.06 13.05 9.72
C SER A 241 -3.70 14.53 9.65
N GLY A 242 -3.36 15.12 10.80
CA GLY A 242 -3.04 16.56 10.90
C GLY A 242 -4.26 17.47 11.09
N ALA A 243 -4.00 18.70 11.55
CA ALA A 243 -4.98 19.77 11.80
C ALA A 243 -6.24 19.35 12.63
N GLY A 244 -6.08 18.38 13.53
CA GLY A 244 -7.19 17.85 14.34
C GLY A 244 -8.27 17.13 13.51
N SER A 245 -7.93 16.65 12.32
CA SER A 245 -8.84 15.88 11.46
C SER A 245 -9.23 14.54 12.10
N PRO A 246 -10.44 14.02 11.82
CA PRO A 246 -10.80 12.67 12.24
C PRO A 246 -9.87 11.65 11.58
N ALA A 247 -9.50 10.58 12.29
CA ALA A 247 -8.58 9.57 11.76
C ALA A 247 -9.10 8.90 10.47
N THR A 248 -10.42 8.77 10.35
CA THR A 248 -11.10 8.19 9.19
C THR A 248 -12.39 8.93 8.88
N ALA A 249 -12.76 8.99 7.61
CA ALA A 249 -14.07 9.45 7.18
C ALA A 249 -14.57 8.63 5.98
N THR A 250 -15.89 8.41 5.92
CA THR A 250 -16.52 7.59 4.89
C THR A 250 -17.64 8.37 4.21
N GLY A 251 -17.64 8.40 2.89
CA GLY A 251 -18.74 8.89 2.07
C GLY A 251 -19.39 7.74 1.31
N GLY A 252 -20.58 7.96 0.74
CA GLY A 252 -21.25 6.96 -0.08
C GLY A 252 -21.92 7.55 -1.31
N ALA A 253 -21.92 6.81 -2.42
CA ALA A 253 -22.60 7.16 -3.66
C ALA A 253 -23.37 5.95 -4.22
N PRO A 254 -24.53 6.15 -4.88
CA PRO A 254 -25.25 5.08 -5.57
C PRO A 254 -24.36 4.37 -6.59
N LEU A 255 -24.42 3.04 -6.61
CA LEU A 255 -23.64 2.20 -7.51
C LEU A 255 -24.60 1.26 -8.25
N SER A 256 -24.61 1.36 -9.59
CA SER A 256 -25.42 0.50 -10.45
C SER A 256 -24.60 -0.72 -10.85
N VAL A 257 -24.89 -1.86 -10.24
CA VAL A 257 -24.15 -3.11 -10.46
C VAL A 257 -25.08 -4.29 -10.59
N THR A 258 -24.70 -5.22 -11.45
CA THR A 258 -25.41 -6.48 -11.70
C THR A 258 -24.53 -7.62 -11.20
N ALA A 259 -25.09 -8.55 -10.44
CA ALA A 259 -24.36 -9.73 -10.01
C ALA A 259 -23.96 -10.60 -11.23
N GLY A 260 -22.74 -11.15 -11.21
CA GLY A 260 -22.15 -11.90 -12.33
C GLY A 260 -21.70 -11.01 -13.48
N SER A 261 -21.36 -9.75 -13.22
CA SER A 261 -20.83 -8.84 -14.23
C SER A 261 -19.75 -7.94 -13.65
N ASP A 262 -18.73 -7.66 -14.45
CA ASP A 262 -17.61 -6.82 -14.05
C ASP A 262 -18.04 -5.40 -13.70
N ILE A 263 -17.57 -4.90 -12.57
CA ILE A 263 -17.69 -3.50 -12.18
C ILE A 263 -16.50 -2.74 -12.77
N THR A 264 -16.70 -2.09 -13.91
CA THR A 264 -15.64 -1.35 -14.60
C THR A 264 -15.56 0.14 -14.23
N THR A 265 -16.64 0.69 -13.65
CA THR A 265 -16.71 2.09 -13.25
C THR A 265 -17.21 2.24 -11.83
N LEU A 266 -16.56 3.10 -11.06
CA LEU A 266 -16.98 3.46 -9.71
C LEU A 266 -17.52 4.90 -9.72
N PRO A 267 -18.63 5.18 -9.00
CA PRO A 267 -19.17 6.52 -8.91
C PRO A 267 -18.21 7.44 -8.13
N SER A 268 -18.33 8.75 -8.38
CA SER A 268 -17.69 9.77 -7.55
C SER A 268 -18.37 9.84 -6.18
N VAL A 269 -17.58 9.87 -5.11
CA VAL A 269 -18.03 9.88 -3.71
C VAL A 269 -17.59 11.19 -3.06
N THR A 270 -18.53 11.94 -2.51
CA THR A 270 -18.21 13.12 -1.67
C THR A 270 -18.06 12.69 -0.21
N ILE A 271 -16.88 12.90 0.36
CA ILE A 271 -16.55 12.60 1.76
C ILE A 271 -16.39 13.92 2.50
N LYS A 272 -17.04 14.07 3.66
CA LYS A 272 -16.90 15.26 4.50
C LYS A 272 -15.97 14.98 5.67
N ILE A 273 -15.00 15.86 5.90
CA ILE A 273 -14.16 15.87 7.10
C ILE A 273 -14.28 17.23 7.79
N LYS A 274 -14.07 17.29 9.11
CA LYS A 274 -14.14 18.52 9.88
C LYS A 274 -12.87 18.69 10.71
N PRO A 275 -11.82 19.33 10.17
CA PRO A 275 -10.61 19.64 10.93
C PRO A 275 -10.91 20.60 12.08
N THR A 276 -10.35 20.38 13.27
CA THR A 276 -10.63 21.22 14.45
C THR A 276 -9.56 22.28 14.70
N THR A 277 -8.37 22.13 14.12
CA THR A 277 -7.27 23.09 14.26
C THR A 277 -6.75 23.53 12.89
N THR A 278 -5.96 24.59 12.89
CA THR A 278 -5.25 25.06 11.70
C THR A 278 -4.04 24.18 11.40
N GLY A 279 -3.62 24.12 10.14
CA GLY A 279 -2.43 23.38 9.73
C GLY A 279 -2.66 22.55 8.47
N THR A 280 -1.74 21.66 8.15
CA THR A 280 -1.85 20.77 7.00
C THR A 280 -2.59 19.50 7.37
N VAL A 281 -3.52 19.09 6.52
CA VAL A 281 -4.17 17.78 6.57
C VAL A 281 -3.59 16.91 5.47
N SER A 282 -3.22 15.68 5.82
CA SER A 282 -2.77 14.64 4.90
C SER A 282 -3.84 13.56 4.78
N LEU A 283 -4.16 13.16 3.55
CA LEU A 283 -5.17 12.17 3.23
C LEU A 283 -4.55 11.00 2.47
N THR A 284 -4.95 9.78 2.80
CA THR A 284 -4.64 8.57 2.04
C THR A 284 -5.91 7.75 1.81
N ALA A 285 -5.89 6.89 0.79
CA ALA A 285 -7.00 5.97 0.53
C ALA A 285 -7.20 5.02 1.72
N GLY A 286 -8.45 4.75 2.06
CA GLY A 286 -8.84 3.72 3.03
C GLY A 286 -9.66 2.64 2.33
N ASP A 287 -10.40 1.86 3.10
CA ASP A 287 -11.16 0.71 2.60
C ASP A 287 -12.36 1.13 1.73
N LEU A 288 -12.76 0.22 0.82
CA LEU A 288 -14.00 0.32 0.07
C LEU A 288 -15.02 -0.71 0.57
N ALA A 289 -16.28 -0.33 0.52
CA ALA A 289 -17.41 -1.17 0.90
C ALA A 289 -18.52 -1.02 -0.13
N ILE A 290 -19.05 -2.13 -0.64
CA ILE A 290 -20.19 -2.15 -1.56
C ILE A 290 -21.36 -2.83 -0.87
N GLY A 291 -22.49 -2.14 -0.80
CA GLY A 291 -23.70 -2.67 -0.17
C GLY A 291 -24.70 -1.56 0.12
N THR A 292 -25.70 -1.83 0.95
CA THR A 292 -26.67 -0.81 1.37
C THR A 292 -26.15 0.08 2.50
N THR A 293 -25.16 -0.41 3.27
CA THR A 293 -24.51 0.29 4.38
C THR A 293 -22.98 0.07 4.37
N SER A 294 -22.24 1.00 4.97
CA SER A 294 -20.78 0.89 5.09
C SER A 294 -20.33 -0.08 6.20
N THR A 295 -21.16 -0.30 7.23
CA THR A 295 -20.84 -1.13 8.40
C THR A 295 -21.22 -2.59 8.21
N SER A 296 -22.10 -2.89 7.25
CA SER A 296 -22.47 -4.26 6.87
C SER A 296 -22.53 -4.35 5.34
N PRO A 297 -21.37 -4.26 4.67
CA PRO A 297 -21.31 -4.32 3.22
C PRO A 297 -21.49 -5.76 2.72
N VAL A 298 -21.97 -5.89 1.48
CA VAL A 298 -22.05 -7.15 0.75
C VAL A 298 -20.67 -7.55 0.22
N ILE A 299 -19.87 -6.58 -0.24
CA ILE A 299 -18.47 -6.76 -0.64
C ILE A 299 -17.61 -5.81 0.19
N LYS A 300 -16.60 -6.34 0.87
CA LYS A 300 -15.63 -5.56 1.65
C LYS A 300 -14.27 -5.63 0.98
N CYS A 301 -13.72 -4.47 0.64
CA CYS A 301 -12.42 -4.33 -0.01
C CYS A 301 -11.46 -3.58 0.89
N THR A 302 -10.39 -4.24 1.33
CA THR A 302 -9.42 -3.68 2.28
C THR A 302 -8.23 -3.12 1.52
N ALA A 303 -7.89 -1.85 1.75
CA ALA A 303 -6.76 -1.21 1.08
C ALA A 303 -5.41 -1.66 1.66
N ALA A 304 -4.37 -1.71 0.83
CA ALA A 304 -2.99 -1.82 1.30
C ALA A 304 -2.64 -0.71 2.32
N THR A 305 -1.80 -1.00 3.30
CA THR A 305 -1.43 -0.04 4.36
C THR A 305 -0.22 0.84 4.03
N THR A 306 0.54 0.50 2.99
CA THR A 306 1.80 1.14 2.60
C THR A 306 1.78 1.52 1.12
N GLY A 307 2.65 2.44 0.71
CA GLY A 307 2.76 2.85 -0.70
C GLY A 307 1.61 3.71 -1.23
N LEU A 308 0.71 4.17 -0.36
CA LEU A 308 -0.44 4.99 -0.75
C LEU A 308 -0.03 6.43 -1.07
N LYS A 309 -0.57 7.00 -2.16
CA LYS A 309 -0.42 8.44 -2.46
C LYS A 309 -1.05 9.26 -1.34
N THR A 310 -0.29 10.26 -0.90
CA THR A 310 -0.75 11.23 0.10
C THR A 310 -1.21 12.51 -0.60
N TYR A 311 -2.44 12.93 -0.31
CA TYR A 311 -2.99 14.21 -0.76
C TYR A 311 -2.98 15.19 0.40
N THR A 312 -2.61 16.44 0.18
CA THR A 312 -2.51 17.43 1.25
C THR A 312 -3.27 18.70 0.94
N PHE A 313 -3.88 19.30 1.96
CA PHE A 313 -4.43 20.65 1.88
C PHE A 313 -4.22 21.40 3.20
N SER A 314 -4.25 22.73 3.13
CA SER A 314 -4.08 23.59 4.30
C SER A 314 -5.42 24.05 4.88
N VAL A 315 -5.49 24.07 6.20
CA VAL A 315 -6.63 24.57 6.98
C VAL A 315 -6.25 25.90 7.60
N ALA A 316 -6.93 26.96 7.16
CA ALA A 316 -6.77 28.30 7.69
C ALA A 316 -7.54 28.48 9.00
N GLY A 317 -7.09 29.43 9.81
CA GLY A 317 -7.85 29.88 10.98
C GLY A 317 -9.18 30.46 10.51
N GLY A 318 -10.28 30.06 11.17
CA GLY A 318 -11.54 30.77 10.99
C GLY A 318 -11.29 32.23 11.34
N SER A 319 -11.45 33.13 10.37
CA SER A 319 -11.35 34.56 10.63
C SER A 319 -12.36 34.86 11.73
N ALA A 320 -11.88 35.27 12.91
CA ALA A 320 -12.75 35.81 13.93
C ALA A 320 -13.48 36.97 13.27
N SER A 321 -14.79 36.82 13.08
CA SER A 321 -15.64 37.88 12.54
C SER A 321 -15.24 39.18 13.25
N PRO A 322 -14.87 40.25 12.53
CA PRO A 322 -14.45 41.48 13.18
C PRO A 322 -15.57 41.89 14.13
N SER A 323 -15.27 41.92 15.43
CA SER A 323 -16.18 42.47 16.42
C SER A 323 -16.65 43.82 15.88
N PRO A 324 -17.97 44.09 15.80
CA PRO A 324 -18.44 45.35 15.25
C PRO A 324 -17.77 46.49 16.01
N SER A 325 -16.96 47.28 15.29
CA SER A 325 -16.41 48.52 15.83
C SER A 325 -17.59 49.38 16.29
N PRO A 326 -17.55 49.99 17.49
CA PRO A 326 -18.64 50.86 17.93
C PRO A 326 -18.86 51.95 16.88
N SER A 327 -20.04 51.94 16.27
CA SER A 327 -20.46 52.98 15.34
C SER A 327 -20.56 54.29 16.12
N GLU A 328 -19.72 55.27 15.80
CA GLU A 328 -19.96 56.65 16.20
C GLU A 328 -21.35 57.05 15.68
N THR A 329 -22.20 57.50 16.60
CA THR A 329 -23.55 57.95 16.30
C THR A 329 -23.46 59.39 15.76
N PRO A 330 -23.84 59.67 14.50
CA PRO A 330 -23.95 61.05 14.04
C PRO A 330 -25.15 61.73 14.70
N THR A 331 -24.89 62.75 15.52
CA THR A 331 -25.91 63.67 16.05
C THR A 331 -26.64 64.35 14.90
N THR A 332 -27.91 63.97 14.69
CA THR A 332 -28.75 64.54 13.63
C THR A 332 -29.50 65.75 14.19
N THR A 333 -29.19 66.97 13.71
CA THR A 333 -30.00 68.16 13.95
C THR A 333 -31.29 68.05 13.14
N ARG A 334 -32.45 67.96 13.82
CA ARG A 334 -33.75 67.78 13.20
C ARG A 334 -34.49 69.13 13.09
N THR A 335 -34.62 69.66 11.88
CA THR A 335 -35.54 70.78 11.59
C THR A 335 -36.96 70.22 11.44
N THR A 336 -37.88 70.67 12.28
CA THR A 336 -39.29 70.27 12.28
C THR A 336 -40.10 71.11 11.30
N THR A 337 -40.64 70.50 10.25
CA THR A 337 -41.76 71.06 9.48
C THR A 337 -43.02 70.30 9.86
N VAL A 338 -43.98 71.01 10.45
CA VAL A 338 -45.27 70.47 10.90
C VAL A 338 -46.23 70.48 9.70
N THR A 339 -46.69 69.31 9.27
CA THR A 339 -47.84 69.17 8.37
C THR A 339 -48.90 68.36 9.11
N VAL A 340 -50.03 69.00 9.40
CA VAL A 340 -51.18 68.40 10.09
C VAL A 340 -52.08 67.73 9.05
N THR A 341 -52.24 66.41 9.16
CA THR A 341 -53.22 65.64 8.39
C THR A 341 -54.10 64.81 9.35
N PRO A 342 -55.44 64.90 9.29
CA PRO A 342 -56.38 64.24 10.21
C PRO A 342 -56.49 62.71 10.01
N PRO A 343 -57.01 61.96 11.02
CA PRO A 343 -56.70 60.56 11.22
C PRO A 343 -57.59 59.60 10.41
N ALA A 344 -56.98 58.57 9.82
CA ALA A 344 -57.69 57.44 9.22
C ALA A 344 -57.22 56.10 9.81
N LYS A 345 -58.17 55.44 10.50
CA LYS A 345 -58.35 54.02 10.82
C LYS A 345 -57.10 53.11 10.99
N SER A 346 -56.92 52.71 12.24
CA SER A 346 -56.13 51.57 12.74
C SER A 346 -56.40 50.24 12.02
N PRO A 347 -55.34 49.50 11.66
CA PRO A 347 -55.33 48.05 11.68
C PRO A 347 -54.42 47.52 12.82
N ALA A 348 -54.91 46.49 13.51
CA ALA A 348 -54.32 45.91 14.71
C ALA A 348 -52.89 45.36 14.52
N PRO A 349 -52.01 45.48 15.54
CA PRO A 349 -50.65 44.94 15.47
C PRO A 349 -50.66 43.41 15.62
N ARG A 350 -50.19 42.71 14.58
CA ARG A 350 -49.85 41.28 14.65
C ARG A 350 -48.57 41.11 15.49
N LYS A 351 -48.72 40.57 16.70
CA LYS A 351 -47.62 40.17 17.57
C LYS A 351 -46.90 38.95 16.96
N SER A 352 -45.68 39.16 16.47
CA SER A 352 -44.72 38.09 16.21
C SER A 352 -44.28 37.49 17.54
N ARG A 353 -44.59 36.21 17.77
CA ARG A 353 -44.21 35.45 18.96
C ARG A 353 -43.08 34.52 18.56
N THR A 354 -41.84 34.95 18.73
CA THR A 354 -40.66 34.11 18.56
C THR A 354 -40.65 33.04 19.65
N PRO A 355 -40.56 31.73 19.34
CA PRO A 355 -40.41 30.71 20.37
C PRO A 355 -39.04 30.85 21.03
N LYS A 356 -39.03 31.24 22.31
CA LYS A 356 -37.85 31.17 23.18
C LYS A 356 -37.78 29.75 23.75
N GLY A 357 -37.43 28.80 22.90
CA GLY A 357 -37.20 27.40 23.26
C GLY A 357 -35.72 27.09 23.16
N SER A 358 -35.03 27.22 24.29
CA SER A 358 -33.70 26.66 24.48
C SER A 358 -33.80 25.15 24.35
N ALA A 359 -33.09 24.57 23.37
CA ALA A 359 -32.83 23.14 23.34
C ALA A 359 -31.80 22.83 24.42
N ASP A 360 -32.31 22.57 25.62
CA ASP A 360 -31.58 21.97 26.72
C ASP A 360 -31.26 20.52 26.32
N THR A 361 -30.10 20.31 25.69
CA THR A 361 -29.54 18.98 25.43
C THR A 361 -28.59 18.63 26.57
N GLY A 362 -29.17 18.46 27.75
CA GLY A 362 -28.50 17.92 28.91
C GLY A 362 -28.13 16.45 28.71
N ALA A 363 -26.85 16.16 29.02
CA ALA A 363 -26.34 14.96 29.67
C ALA A 363 -26.64 13.58 29.04
N GLY A 364 -25.61 13.01 28.42
CA GLY A 364 -25.52 11.57 28.19
C GLY A 364 -24.16 11.17 27.64
N GLY A 365 -23.19 10.83 28.50
CA GLY A 365 -21.88 10.37 28.02
C GLY A 365 -20.81 10.05 29.06
N THR A 366 -21.16 9.66 30.29
CA THR A 366 -20.17 9.20 31.30
C THR A 366 -20.05 7.68 31.34
N MET A 367 -19.96 7.03 30.17
CA MET A 367 -19.53 5.62 30.08
C MET A 367 -18.61 5.45 28.88
N GLY A 368 -17.39 5.99 29.01
CA GLY A 368 -16.25 5.49 28.25
C GLY A 368 -15.70 4.25 28.96
N PRO A 369 -15.35 3.16 28.26
CA PRO A 369 -14.76 1.99 28.88
C PRO A 369 -13.50 2.40 29.63
N ASP A 370 -13.47 2.11 30.94
CA ASP A 370 -12.34 2.40 31.81
C ASP A 370 -11.06 1.87 31.16
N GLY A 371 -10.07 2.74 30.93
CA GLY A 371 -8.80 2.37 30.27
C GLY A 371 -8.08 1.21 30.98
N ARG A 372 -8.45 0.93 32.24
CA ARG A 372 -8.02 -0.23 33.00
C ARG A 372 -8.43 -1.56 32.38
N LEU A 373 -9.55 -1.62 31.65
CA LEU A 373 -9.97 -2.82 30.94
C LEU A 373 -8.96 -3.18 29.84
N PHE A 374 -8.45 -2.20 29.09
CA PHE A 374 -7.45 -2.44 28.03
C PHE A 374 -6.10 -2.91 28.60
N ILE A 375 -5.69 -2.38 29.76
CA ILE A 375 -4.45 -2.80 30.43
C ILE A 375 -4.56 -4.25 30.93
N LEU A 376 -5.72 -4.64 31.48
CA LEU A 376 -5.97 -6.01 31.96
C LEU A 376 -5.98 -7.03 30.82
N THR A 377 -6.62 -6.72 29.69
CA THR A 377 -6.64 -7.64 28.53
C THR A 377 -5.24 -7.77 27.90
N GLY A 378 -4.48 -6.67 27.83
CA GLY A 378 -3.09 -6.69 27.34
C GLY A 378 -2.16 -7.53 28.22
N ALA A 379 -2.24 -7.37 29.55
CA ALA A 379 -1.44 -8.16 30.49
C ALA A 379 -1.78 -9.66 30.43
N GLY A 380 -3.07 -10.00 30.25
CA GLY A 380 -3.52 -11.38 30.08
C GLY A 380 -2.89 -12.07 28.88
N LEU A 381 -2.85 -11.39 27.72
CA LEU A 381 -2.27 -11.94 26.48
C LEU A 381 -0.75 -12.19 26.59
N VAL A 382 -0.01 -11.27 27.21
CA VAL A 382 1.44 -11.44 27.40
C VAL A 382 1.74 -12.60 28.34
N THR A 383 0.95 -12.78 29.40
CA THR A 383 1.11 -13.87 30.36
C THR A 383 0.80 -15.23 29.72
N ALA A 384 -0.25 -15.31 28.91
CA ALA A 384 -0.61 -16.53 28.17
C ALA A 384 0.48 -16.94 27.17
N ALA A 385 1.06 -15.98 26.44
CA ALA A 385 2.16 -16.23 25.51
C ALA A 385 3.42 -16.74 26.23
N ALA A 386 3.77 -16.17 27.39
CA ALA A 386 4.92 -16.59 28.18
C ALA A 386 4.79 -18.04 28.68
N ILE A 387 3.60 -18.46 29.13
CA ILE A 387 3.34 -19.84 29.58
C ILE A 387 3.36 -20.81 28.39
N GLY A 388 2.77 -20.43 27.26
CA GLY A 388 2.78 -21.24 26.03
C GLY A 388 4.18 -21.52 25.50
N GLY A 389 5.04 -20.50 25.43
CA GLY A 389 6.43 -20.64 25.00
C GLY A 389 7.31 -21.48 25.94
N LEU A 390 7.01 -21.48 27.24
CA LEU A 390 7.74 -22.30 28.22
C LEU A 390 7.38 -23.78 28.12
N LEU A 391 6.11 -24.10 27.83
CA LEU A 391 5.65 -25.49 27.67
C LEU A 391 6.17 -26.15 26.39
N THR A 392 6.26 -25.42 25.28
CA THR A 392 6.83 -25.93 24.02
C THR A 392 8.32 -26.23 24.17
N ARG A 393 9.08 -25.39 24.89
CA ARG A 393 10.50 -25.62 25.16
C ARG A 393 10.75 -26.84 26.05
N ARG A 394 9.81 -27.18 26.95
CA ARG A 394 9.93 -28.36 27.82
C ARG A 394 9.70 -29.68 27.08
N ARG A 395 8.89 -29.68 26.01
CA ARG A 395 8.68 -30.88 25.17
C ARG A 395 9.83 -31.16 24.21
N SER A 396 10.55 -30.13 23.75
CA SER A 396 11.68 -30.27 22.81
C SER A 396 12.99 -30.84 23.41
N ARG A 397 13.03 -31.18 24.71
CA ARG A 397 14.23 -31.77 25.36
C ARG A 397 14.09 -33.25 25.73
N LYS A 398 12.98 -33.91 25.33
CA LYS A 398 12.70 -35.32 25.66
C LYS A 398 12.46 -36.23 24.43
N GLY A 399 12.72 -35.72 23.23
CA GLY A 399 12.96 -36.53 22.03
C GLY A 399 14.31 -36.13 21.48
#